data_AF-A0A7C4UC24-F1
#
_entry.id   AF-A0A7C4UC24-F1
#
_cell.length_a   1.000
_cell.length_b   1.000
_cell.length_c   1.000
_cell.angle_alpha   90.00
_cell.angle_beta   90.00
_cell.angle_gamma   90.00
#
_symmetry.space_group_name_H-M   'P 1'
#
loop_
_entity.id
_entity.type
_entity.pdbx_description
1 polymer ?
#
loop_
_entity_poly.entity_id
_entity_poly.type
_entity_poly.pdbx_seq_one_letter_code
_entity_poly.pdbx_strand_id
1 'polypeptide(L)'
;MCKLRIAILVMALPLFVPPLLAQQVTLSQEAYVKPPQVIADAIEALQKENVSLTNLSPDGKKFLIAKNDGPPTLQQMSKPCVHLAEMAFDPVAGRSRDLWVRSSAGYDLFYFADKRTVTVQVPKLARVSSPSWSPDGSRLAYLALFDKATHICI
;
A
#
# COMPACT_ATOMS: atom_id res chain seq x y z
N MET A 1 -26.34 83.23 -30.30
CA MET A 1 -27.30 82.21 -30.79
C MET A 1 -26.66 81.43 -31.92
N CYS A 2 -26.31 80.15 -31.73
CA CYS A 2 -26.33 79.12 -32.78
C CYS A 2 -26.03 77.76 -32.12
N LYS A 3 -26.96 76.79 -32.23
CA LYS A 3 -26.89 75.48 -31.57
C LYS A 3 -26.01 74.53 -32.39
N LEU A 4 -25.00 73.91 -31.77
CA LEU A 4 -24.20 72.84 -32.38
C LEU A 4 -24.71 71.48 -31.89
N ARG A 5 -25.14 70.63 -32.83
CA ARG A 5 -25.72 69.30 -32.56
C ARG A 5 -24.60 68.29 -32.26
N ILE A 6 -24.70 67.63 -31.11
CA ILE A 6 -23.82 66.55 -30.66
C ILE A 6 -24.26 65.25 -31.37
N ALA A 7 -23.39 64.67 -32.19
CA ALA A 7 -23.55 63.32 -32.70
C ALA A 7 -22.74 62.37 -31.81
N ILE A 8 -23.43 61.53 -31.05
CA ILE A 8 -22.84 60.50 -30.20
C ILE A 8 -22.46 59.31 -31.09
N LEU A 9 -21.16 59.09 -31.26
CA LEU A 9 -20.62 57.91 -31.93
C LEU A 9 -20.61 56.74 -30.94
N VAL A 10 -21.52 55.77 -31.11
CA VAL A 10 -21.55 54.53 -30.34
C VAL A 10 -20.42 53.62 -30.82
N MET A 11 -19.37 53.50 -30.00
CA MET A 11 -18.25 52.58 -30.24
C MET A 11 -18.64 51.18 -29.75
N ALA A 12 -18.98 50.28 -30.68
CA ALA A 12 -19.23 48.88 -30.37
C ALA A 12 -17.91 48.16 -30.08
N LEU A 13 -17.64 47.86 -28.80
CA LEU A 13 -16.53 47.00 -28.37
C LEU A 13 -16.91 45.53 -28.60
N PRO A 14 -16.18 44.74 -29.40
CA PRO A 14 -16.42 43.31 -29.48
C PRO A 14 -15.92 42.64 -28.19
N LEU A 15 -16.84 42.05 -27.43
CA LEU A 15 -16.52 41.13 -26.33
C LEU A 15 -15.85 39.89 -26.93
N PHE A 16 -14.52 39.84 -26.87
CA PHE A 16 -13.76 38.65 -27.19
C PHE A 16 -13.88 37.67 -26.01
N VAL A 17 -14.83 36.73 -26.10
CA VAL A 17 -14.92 35.60 -25.18
C VAL A 17 -13.86 34.59 -25.63
N PRO A 18 -12.77 34.36 -24.88
CA PRO A 18 -11.83 33.31 -25.24
C PRO A 18 -12.56 31.97 -25.14
N PRO A 19 -12.43 31.07 -26.12
CA PRO A 19 -12.99 29.74 -26.01
C PRO A 19 -12.34 29.04 -24.81
N LEU A 20 -13.17 28.56 -23.90
CA LEU A 20 -12.77 27.67 -22.81
C LEU A 20 -12.17 26.41 -23.48
N LEU A 21 -10.83 26.35 -23.59
CA LEU A 21 -10.12 25.14 -24.01
C LEU A 21 -10.19 24.09 -22.89
N ALA A 22 -11.40 23.62 -22.61
CA ALA A 22 -11.62 22.44 -21.81
C ALA A 22 -11.02 21.25 -22.57
N GLN A 23 -9.83 20.84 -22.11
CA GLN A 23 -9.35 19.46 -22.12
C GLN A 23 -9.24 18.80 -23.51
N GLN A 24 -8.40 19.36 -24.39
CA GLN A 24 -7.68 18.51 -25.35
C GLN A 24 -6.33 18.11 -24.74
N VAL A 25 -6.37 17.26 -23.70
CA VAL A 25 -5.16 16.57 -23.25
C VAL A 25 -4.83 15.54 -24.33
N THR A 26 -3.77 15.77 -25.08
CA THR A 26 -3.22 14.77 -25.99
C THR A 26 -2.83 13.54 -25.16
N LEU A 27 -3.53 12.42 -25.33
CA LEU A 27 -3.27 11.15 -24.62
C LEU A 27 -1.92 10.51 -24.99
N SER A 28 -1.10 11.14 -25.83
CA SER A 28 0.18 10.60 -26.32
C SER A 28 1.32 10.63 -25.31
N GLN A 29 1.11 11.17 -24.11
CA GLN A 29 2.16 11.32 -23.10
C GLN A 29 1.81 10.50 -21.85
N GLU A 30 2.06 9.19 -21.93
CA GLU A 30 1.94 8.29 -20.79
C GLU A 30 3.13 8.47 -19.84
N ALA A 31 3.05 9.48 -18.98
CA ALA A 31 3.99 9.65 -17.88
C ALA A 31 3.31 9.30 -16.54
N TYR A 32 4.03 8.62 -15.66
CA TYR A 32 3.51 8.33 -14.31
C TYR A 32 3.37 9.63 -13.52
N VAL A 33 2.13 10.05 -13.29
CA VAL A 33 1.82 11.27 -12.52
C VAL A 33 1.76 10.91 -11.04
N LYS A 34 2.57 11.57 -10.23
CA LYS A 34 2.48 11.45 -8.78
C LYS A 34 1.25 12.23 -8.26
N PRO A 35 0.57 11.72 -7.23
CA PRO A 35 -0.52 12.46 -6.62
C PRO A 35 -0.01 13.77 -5.98
N PRO A 36 -0.87 14.79 -5.82
CA PRO A 36 -0.58 15.95 -5.00
C PRO A 36 -0.09 15.55 -3.59
N GLN A 37 0.85 16.32 -3.02
CA GLN A 37 1.53 15.97 -1.76
C GLN A 37 0.55 15.68 -0.62
N VAL A 38 -0.50 16.50 -0.46
CA VAL A 38 -1.53 16.30 0.59
C VAL A 38 -2.18 14.90 0.51
N ILE A 39 -2.39 14.37 -0.69
CA ILE A 39 -2.95 13.04 -0.89
C ILE A 39 -1.89 11.96 -0.61
N ALA A 40 -0.65 12.18 -1.05
CA ALA A 40 0.46 11.26 -0.78
C ALA A 40 0.68 11.09 0.73
N ASP A 41 0.74 12.20 1.46
CA ASP A 41 0.94 12.22 2.91
C ASP A 41 -0.22 11.54 3.65
N ALA A 42 -1.46 11.80 3.23
CA ALA A 42 -2.63 11.15 3.81
C ALA A 42 -2.61 9.63 3.60
N ILE A 43 -2.21 9.15 2.41
CA ILE A 43 -2.08 7.72 2.13
C ILE A 43 -0.96 7.09 2.98
N GLU A 44 0.18 7.76 3.12
CA GLU A 44 1.30 7.25 3.91
C GLU A 44 0.94 7.18 5.41
N ALA A 45 0.24 8.19 5.95
CA ALA A 45 -0.21 8.19 7.34
C ALA A 45 -1.17 7.01 7.63
N LEU A 46 -2.13 6.76 6.74
CA LEU A 46 -3.09 5.64 6.87
C LEU A 46 -2.38 4.28 6.92
N GLN A 47 -1.28 4.10 6.20
CA GLN A 47 -0.54 2.83 6.21
C GLN A 47 0.14 2.57 7.56
N LYS A 48 0.57 3.62 8.27
CA LYS A 48 1.25 3.50 9.57
C LYS A 48 0.28 3.27 10.73
N GLU A 49 -0.94 3.79 10.65
CA GLU A 49 -1.92 3.76 11.75
C GLU A 49 -2.89 2.56 11.68
N ASN A 50 -2.97 1.86 10.55
CA ASN A 50 -3.90 0.75 10.36
C ASN A 50 -3.40 -0.55 11.01
N VAL A 51 -3.52 -0.63 12.33
CA VAL A 51 -3.22 -1.83 13.13
C VAL A 51 -4.53 -2.49 13.56
N SER A 52 -4.74 -3.72 13.12
CA SER A 52 -5.89 -4.53 13.54
C SER A 52 -5.50 -5.52 14.64
N LEU A 53 -6.17 -5.46 15.79
CA LEU A 53 -5.94 -6.35 16.94
C LEU A 53 -6.87 -7.57 16.88
N THR A 54 -6.63 -8.46 15.92
CA THR A 54 -7.47 -9.65 15.69
C THR A 54 -6.83 -10.96 16.12
N ASN A 55 -5.51 -11.01 16.24
CA ASN A 55 -4.76 -12.22 16.58
C ASN A 55 -4.35 -12.22 18.06
N LEU A 56 -5.31 -12.47 18.94
CA LEU A 56 -5.10 -12.57 20.39
C LEU A 56 -4.40 -13.88 20.74
N SER A 57 -3.40 -13.83 21.62
CA SER A 57 -2.76 -15.02 22.16
C SER A 57 -3.72 -15.83 23.05
N PRO A 58 -3.59 -17.17 23.11
CA PRO A 58 -4.46 -18.01 23.94
C PRO A 58 -4.46 -17.69 25.43
N ASP A 59 -3.34 -17.17 25.97
CA ASP A 59 -3.25 -16.68 27.35
C ASP A 59 -3.95 -15.32 27.57
N GLY A 60 -4.48 -14.72 26.51
CA GLY A 60 -5.24 -13.47 26.53
C GLY A 60 -4.41 -12.23 26.83
N LYS A 61 -3.06 -12.31 26.83
CA LYS A 61 -2.17 -11.22 27.29
C LYS A 61 -1.66 -10.29 26.19
N LYS A 62 -1.59 -10.77 24.96
CA LYS A 62 -0.87 -10.09 23.87
C LYS A 62 -1.50 -10.36 22.51
N PHE A 63 -1.45 -9.38 21.64
CA PHE A 63 -1.86 -9.51 20.24
C PHE A 63 -0.63 -9.67 19.36
N LEU A 64 -0.69 -10.56 18.37
CA LEU A 64 0.25 -10.59 17.27
C LEU A 64 -0.19 -9.57 16.22
N ILE A 65 0.71 -8.67 15.85
CA ILE A 65 0.52 -7.71 14.77
C ILE A 65 1.50 -8.05 13.66
N ALA A 66 0.99 -8.28 12.46
CA ALA A 66 1.82 -8.45 11.28
C ALA A 66 2.30 -7.08 10.78
N LYS A 67 3.61 -6.93 10.57
CA LYS A 67 4.17 -5.68 10.04
C LYS A 67 3.77 -5.52 8.57
N ASN A 68 2.92 -4.55 8.33
CA ASN A 68 2.53 -4.11 6.99
C ASN A 68 3.62 -3.17 6.45
N ASP A 69 4.17 -3.49 5.28
CA ASP A 69 5.13 -2.65 4.55
C ASP A 69 4.52 -2.00 3.31
N GLY A 70 3.19 -1.97 3.23
CA GLY A 70 2.43 -1.36 2.17
C GLY A 70 2.18 -2.30 0.99
N PRO A 71 1.80 -1.75 -0.18
CA PRO A 71 1.62 -2.55 -1.38
C PRO A 71 2.96 -3.15 -1.83
N PRO A 72 2.96 -4.40 -2.34
CA PRO A 72 4.19 -5.04 -2.81
C PRO A 72 4.79 -4.28 -3.99
N THR A 73 6.11 -4.23 -4.04
CA THR A 73 6.85 -3.54 -5.10
C THR A 73 6.70 -4.26 -6.45
N LEU A 74 6.94 -3.52 -7.55
CA LEU A 74 6.99 -4.13 -8.88
C LEU A 74 8.05 -5.23 -8.96
N GLN A 75 9.23 -5.04 -8.37
CA GLN A 75 10.26 -6.07 -8.31
C GLN A 75 9.74 -7.36 -7.65
N GLN A 76 8.97 -7.23 -6.56
CA GLN A 76 8.38 -8.36 -5.87
C GLN A 76 7.32 -9.07 -6.71
N MET A 77 6.48 -8.28 -7.40
CA MET A 77 5.44 -8.78 -8.29
C MET A 77 5.99 -9.33 -9.62
N SER A 78 7.20 -8.93 -10.03
CA SER A 78 7.85 -9.42 -11.26
C SER A 78 8.65 -10.71 -11.05
N LYS A 79 8.63 -11.30 -9.85
CA LYS A 79 9.27 -12.61 -9.61
C LYS A 79 8.68 -13.68 -10.54
N PRO A 80 9.51 -14.61 -11.08
CA PRO A 80 9.04 -15.67 -11.96
C PRO A 80 7.88 -16.46 -11.35
N CYS A 81 6.89 -16.76 -12.17
CA CYS A 81 5.71 -17.50 -11.76
C CYS A 81 5.25 -18.41 -12.89
N VAL A 82 4.87 -19.63 -12.54
CA VAL A 82 4.20 -20.57 -13.45
C VAL A 82 2.77 -20.79 -12.96
N HIS A 83 1.82 -20.98 -13.87
CA HIS A 83 0.44 -21.30 -13.51
C HIS A 83 0.19 -22.78 -13.76
N LEU A 84 -0.18 -23.52 -12.72
CA LEU A 84 -0.49 -24.94 -12.77
C LEU A 84 -1.94 -25.11 -12.31
N ALA A 85 -2.83 -25.56 -13.20
CA ALA A 85 -4.26 -25.69 -12.93
C ALA A 85 -4.85 -24.42 -12.27
N GLU A 86 -4.64 -23.26 -12.92
CA GLU A 86 -5.09 -21.92 -12.47
C GLU A 86 -4.43 -21.40 -11.18
N MET A 87 -3.57 -22.17 -10.52
CA MET A 87 -2.82 -21.71 -9.35
C MET A 87 -1.45 -21.17 -9.74
N ALA A 88 -1.14 -19.97 -9.26
CA ALA A 88 0.18 -19.34 -9.42
C ALA A 88 1.23 -19.95 -8.46
N PHE A 89 2.35 -20.39 -9.01
CA PHE A 89 3.45 -21.04 -8.29
C PHE A 89 4.77 -20.32 -8.53
N ASP A 90 5.56 -20.16 -7.47
CA ASP A 90 6.96 -19.72 -7.53
C ASP A 90 7.85 -20.94 -7.79
N PRO A 91 8.43 -21.08 -9.01
CA PRO A 91 9.25 -22.23 -9.36
C PRO A 91 10.64 -22.20 -8.68
N VAL A 92 11.08 -21.06 -8.16
CA VAL A 92 12.40 -20.91 -7.52
C VAL A 92 12.33 -21.37 -6.07
N ALA A 93 11.31 -20.95 -5.33
CA ALA A 93 11.13 -21.33 -3.93
C ALA A 93 10.24 -22.56 -3.72
N GLY A 94 9.62 -23.09 -4.78
CA GLY A 94 8.79 -24.29 -4.73
C GLY A 94 7.53 -24.10 -3.86
N ARG A 95 6.85 -22.97 -3.98
CA ARG A 95 5.67 -22.63 -3.15
C ARG A 95 4.59 -21.90 -3.94
N SER A 96 3.37 -21.85 -3.40
CA SER A 96 2.33 -20.96 -3.91
C SER A 96 2.80 -19.50 -3.89
N ARG A 97 2.54 -18.77 -4.98
CA ARG A 97 2.88 -17.34 -5.11
C ARG A 97 2.18 -16.48 -4.05
N ASP A 98 0.97 -16.89 -3.63
CA ASP A 98 0.18 -16.16 -2.63
C ASP A 98 0.88 -16.03 -1.29
N LEU A 99 1.66 -17.05 -0.88
CA LEU A 99 2.40 -17.02 0.37
C LEU A 99 3.39 -15.86 0.40
N TRP A 100 4.04 -15.56 -0.74
CA TRP A 100 4.98 -14.45 -0.84
C TRP A 100 4.26 -13.10 -1.03
N VAL A 101 3.20 -13.05 -1.84
CA VAL A 101 2.44 -11.82 -2.08
C VAL A 101 1.76 -11.30 -0.82
N ARG A 102 1.22 -12.20 0.02
CA ARG A 102 0.52 -11.87 1.27
C ARG A 102 1.42 -11.97 2.51
N SER A 103 2.73 -11.96 2.32
CA SER A 103 3.69 -12.04 3.42
C SER A 103 3.94 -10.69 4.08
N SER A 104 4.35 -10.72 5.33
CA SER A 104 4.66 -9.54 6.14
C SER A 104 6.16 -9.38 6.32
N ALA A 105 6.61 -8.15 6.57
CA ALA A 105 8.02 -7.86 6.84
C ALA A 105 8.49 -8.41 8.20
N GLY A 106 7.56 -8.75 9.10
CA GLY A 106 7.84 -9.27 10.42
C GLY A 106 6.59 -9.31 11.30
N TYR A 107 6.80 -9.53 12.59
CA TYR A 107 5.76 -9.49 13.60
C TYR A 107 6.13 -8.58 14.76
N ASP A 108 5.10 -7.99 15.37
CA ASP A 108 5.16 -7.31 16.65
C ASP A 108 4.19 -7.96 17.63
N LEU A 109 4.55 -7.95 18.91
CA LEU A 109 3.72 -8.37 20.02
C LEU A 109 3.27 -7.15 20.80
N PHE A 110 1.97 -6.89 20.79
CA PHE A 110 1.38 -5.81 21.55
C PHE A 110 0.73 -6.32 22.84
N TYR A 111 1.24 -5.87 23.97
CA TYR A 111 0.70 -6.16 25.29
C TYR A 111 -0.26 -5.04 25.67
N PHE A 112 -1.56 -5.32 25.66
CA PHE A 112 -2.59 -4.29 25.87
C PHE A 112 -2.59 -3.72 27.30
N ALA A 113 -2.29 -4.57 28.30
CA ALA A 113 -2.27 -4.17 29.71
C ALA A 113 -1.14 -3.16 30.00
N ASP A 114 0.04 -3.42 29.46
CA ASP A 114 1.23 -2.58 29.65
C ASP A 114 1.35 -1.46 28.60
N LYS A 115 0.49 -1.46 27.57
CA LYS A 115 0.56 -0.61 26.38
C LYS A 115 1.96 -0.59 25.73
N ARG A 116 2.62 -1.75 25.69
CA ARG A 116 3.96 -1.90 25.12
C ARG A 116 3.96 -2.81 23.91
N THR A 117 4.80 -2.49 22.94
CA THR A 117 5.01 -3.30 21.73
C THR A 117 6.42 -3.86 21.73
N VAL A 118 6.56 -5.17 21.48
CA VAL A 118 7.84 -5.87 21.38
C VAL A 118 7.99 -6.45 19.99
N THR A 119 9.03 -6.06 19.26
CA THR A 119 9.31 -6.64 17.94
C THR A 119 9.82 -8.07 18.06
N VAL A 120 9.22 -8.98 17.29
CA VAL A 120 9.66 -10.36 17.15
C VAL A 120 10.91 -10.39 16.27
N GLN A 121 11.97 -11.04 16.74
CA GLN A 121 13.15 -11.27 15.91
C GLN A 121 12.84 -12.36 14.89
N VAL A 122 12.90 -12.00 13.62
CA VAL A 122 12.73 -12.92 12.48
C VAL A 122 14.08 -13.11 11.78
N PRO A 123 14.31 -14.24 11.10
CA PRO A 123 15.52 -14.45 10.33
C PRO A 123 15.76 -13.32 9.32
N LYS A 124 17.01 -12.86 9.21
CA LYS A 124 17.37 -11.83 8.23
C LYS A 124 17.05 -12.30 6.81
N LEU A 125 16.58 -11.39 5.96
CA LEU A 125 16.20 -11.64 4.56
C LEU A 125 14.97 -12.57 4.38
N ALA A 126 14.30 -12.96 5.47
CA ALA A 126 13.04 -13.68 5.39
C ALA A 126 11.86 -12.71 5.50
N ARG A 127 10.82 -12.96 4.71
CA ARG A 127 9.47 -12.48 5.01
C ARG A 127 8.74 -13.53 5.83
N VAL A 128 7.66 -13.17 6.50
CA VAL A 128 6.93 -14.09 7.39
C VAL A 128 5.46 -14.23 7.00
N SER A 129 4.89 -15.41 7.21
CA SER A 129 3.47 -15.67 7.00
C SER A 129 2.94 -16.80 7.88
N SER A 130 1.61 -16.96 7.85
CA SER A 130 0.87 -18.04 8.51
C SER A 130 1.26 -18.28 9.97
N PRO A 131 1.14 -17.26 10.85
CA PRO A 131 1.50 -17.41 12.24
C PRO A 131 0.46 -18.25 12.99
N SER A 132 0.91 -19.03 13.96
CA SER A 132 0.07 -19.84 14.84
C SER A 132 0.62 -19.86 16.26
N TRP A 133 -0.25 -19.63 17.23
CA TRP A 133 0.12 -19.68 18.65
C TRP A 133 0.20 -21.11 19.16
N SER A 134 1.16 -21.38 20.05
CA SER A 134 1.09 -22.57 20.89
C SER A 134 -0.13 -22.53 21.79
N PRO A 135 -0.70 -23.68 22.22
CA PRO A 135 -1.91 -23.71 23.05
C PRO A 135 -1.80 -22.95 24.38
N ASP A 136 -0.59 -22.87 24.95
CA ASP A 136 -0.28 -22.11 26.16
C ASP A 136 0.03 -20.63 25.89
N GLY A 137 0.06 -20.21 24.63
CA GLY A 137 0.37 -18.84 24.19
C GLY A 137 1.82 -18.41 24.43
N SER A 138 2.73 -19.33 24.77
CA SER A 138 4.13 -18.99 25.08
C SER A 138 5.04 -18.92 23.84
N ARG A 139 4.66 -19.58 22.74
CA ARG A 139 5.45 -19.68 21.51
C ARG A 139 4.60 -19.35 20.29
N LEU A 140 5.29 -19.00 19.20
CA LEU A 140 4.65 -18.68 17.93
C LEU A 140 5.34 -19.45 16.81
N ALA A 141 4.62 -20.39 16.20
CA ALA A 141 5.07 -21.01 14.96
C ALA A 141 4.72 -20.10 13.76
N TYR A 142 5.61 -19.99 12.79
CA TYR A 142 5.37 -19.24 11.55
C TYR A 142 6.23 -19.76 10.40
N LEU A 143 5.88 -19.36 9.18
CA LEU A 143 6.68 -19.65 7.99
C LEU A 143 7.67 -18.51 7.74
N ALA A 144 8.96 -18.84 7.66
CA ALA A 144 10.01 -17.95 7.19
C ALA A 144 10.23 -18.18 5.69
N LEU A 145 9.86 -17.18 4.91
CA LEU A 145 9.90 -17.17 3.46
C LEU A 145 11.20 -16.52 3.00
N PHE A 146 12.13 -17.32 2.51
CA PHE A 146 13.33 -16.84 1.82
C PHE A 146 13.11 -16.82 0.31
N ASP A 147 14.06 -16.30 -0.45
CA ASP A 147 13.98 -16.24 -1.92
C ASP A 147 13.95 -17.62 -2.59
N LYS A 148 14.59 -18.64 -1.99
CA LYS A 148 14.74 -19.98 -2.58
C LYS A 148 14.12 -21.10 -1.76
N ALA A 149 13.59 -20.80 -0.58
CA ALA A 149 13.10 -21.82 0.33
C ALA A 149 12.08 -21.23 1.31
N THR A 150 11.29 -22.13 1.89
CA THR A 150 10.42 -21.84 3.04
C THR A 150 10.86 -22.71 4.20
N HIS A 151 11.04 -22.10 5.36
CA HIS A 151 11.36 -22.80 6.60
C HIS A 151 10.23 -22.59 7.60
N ILE A 152 10.06 -23.55 8.51
CA ILE A 152 9.17 -23.42 9.65
C ILE A 152 10.02 -22.95 10.84
N CYS A 153 9.56 -21.91 11.53
CA CYS A 153 10.19 -21.34 12.71
C CYS A 153 9.20 -21.36 13.89
N ILE A 154 9.72 -21.44 15.12
CA ILE A 154 8.97 -21.48 16.40
C ILE A 154 9.64 -20.51 17.38
#